data_AF-A0AAW8APH2-F1
#
_entry.id   AF-A0AAW8APH2-F1
#
_cell.length_a   1.000
_cell.length_b   1.000
_cell.length_c   1.000
_cell.angle_alpha   90.00
_cell.angle_beta   90.00
_cell.angle_gamma   90.00
#
_symmetry.space_group_name_H-M   'P 1'
#
loop_
_entity.id
_entity.type
_entity.pdbx_description
1 polymer ?
#
loop_
_entity_poly.entity_id
_entity_poly.type
_entity_poly.pdbx_seq_one_letter_code
_entity_poly.pdbx_strand_id
1 'polypeptide(L)' 'MNISNSQVNRLRHFVRAGLRSLFRPEPQTAVEWADANYYLPKESAYQEGRWETLPFQRAI' A
#
# COMPACT_ATOMS: atom_id res chain seq x y z
N MET A 1 38.97 -14.56 15.28
CA MET A 1 38.30 -14.03 14.07
C MET A 1 37.60 -12.75 14.45
N ASN A 2 37.79 -11.65 13.71
CA ASN A 2 37.12 -10.37 13.96
C ASN A 2 36.39 -9.94 12.69
N ILE A 3 35.12 -9.54 12.82
CA ILE A 3 34.29 -9.10 11.69
C ILE A 3 34.47 -7.59 11.48
N SER A 4 34.74 -7.16 10.25
CA SER A 4 34.90 -5.75 9.95
C SER A 4 33.56 -5.01 9.87
N ASN A 5 33.57 -3.69 10.08
CA ASN A 5 32.38 -2.86 9.91
C ASN A 5 31.78 -2.97 8.49
N SER A 6 32.62 -3.15 7.46
CA SER A 6 32.13 -3.33 6.09
C SER A 6 31.41 -4.66 5.90
N GLN A 7 31.87 -5.74 6.55
CA GLN A 7 31.19 -7.03 6.56
C GLN A 7 29.86 -6.94 7.32
N VAL A 8 29.81 -6.24 8.45
CA VAL A 8 28.57 -5.99 9.20
C VAL A 8 27.55 -5.21 8.36
N ASN A 9 27.98 -4.18 7.63
CA ASN A 9 27.08 -3.38 6.79
C ASN A 9 26.54 -4.18 5.60
N ARG A 10 27.37 -5.01 4.97
CA ARG A 10 26.92 -5.93 3.91
C ARG A 10 25.91 -6.95 4.43
N LEU A 11 26.16 -7.52 5.61
CA LEU A 11 25.22 -8.44 6.25
C LEU A 11 23.85 -7.78 6.45
N ARG A 12 23.80 -6.57 7.03
CA ARG A 12 22.55 -5.82 7.22
C ARG A 12 21.83 -5.56 5.89
N HIS A 13 22.57 -5.21 4.83
CA HIS A 13 21.99 -4.98 3.51
C HIS A 13 21.32 -6.24 2.97
N PHE A 14 22.04 -7.37 2.95
CA PHE A 14 21.51 -8.63 2.42
C PHE A 14 20.37 -9.19 3.25
N VAL A 15 20.43 -9.09 4.58
CA VAL A 15 19.33 -9.50 5.46
C VAL A 15 18.07 -8.68 5.17
N ARG A 16 18.17 -7.35 5.06
CA ARG A 16 17.02 -6.50 4.72
C ARG A 16 16.46 -6.81 3.33
N ALA A 17 17.32 -7.02 2.33
CA ALA A 17 16.91 -7.36 0.99
C ALA A 17 16.19 -8.72 0.94
N GLY A 18 16.73 -9.73 1.63
CA GLY A 18 16.16 -11.08 1.69
C GLY A 18 14.83 -11.14 2.42
N LEU A 19 14.67 -10.37 3.50
CA LEU A 19 13.43 -10.33 4.27
C LEU A 19 12.35 -9.45 3.62
N ARG A 20 12.68 -8.69 2.57
CA ARG A 20 11.72 -7.80 1.90
C ARG A 20 10.54 -8.54 1.28
N SER A 21 10.74 -9.78 0.83
CA SER A 21 9.65 -10.61 0.26
C SER A 21 8.62 -11.06 1.31
N LEU A 22 8.99 -11.05 2.60
CA LEU A 22 8.09 -11.38 3.69
C LEU A 22 7.25 -10.17 4.12
N PHE A 23 7.61 -8.98 3.68
CA PHE A 23 6.79 -7.79 3.90
C PHE A 23 5.53 -7.88 3.04
N ARG A 24 4.38 -7.89 3.70
CA ARG A 24 3.07 -7.67 3.09
C ARG A 24 2.51 -6.37 3.67
N PRO A 25 2.11 -5.39 2.84
CA PRO A 25 1.42 -4.22 3.36
C PRO A 25 0.09 -4.63 4.00
N GLU A 26 -0.41 -3.81 4.90
CA GLU A 26 -1.76 -4.03 5.45
C GLU A 26 -2.78 -4.14 4.30
N PRO A 27 -3.72 -5.10 4.36
CA PRO A 27 -4.75 -5.23 3.35
C PRO A 27 -5.54 -3.93 3.22
N GLN A 28 -5.57 -3.36 2.02
CA GLN A 28 -6.41 -2.21 1.72
C GLN A 28 -7.82 -2.68 1.36
N THR A 29 -8.83 -2.09 1.99
CA THR A 29 -10.23 -2.36 1.66
C THR A 29 -10.61 -1.71 0.33
N ALA A 30 -11.65 -2.23 -0.33
CA ALA A 30 -12.16 -1.64 -1.56
C ALA A 30 -12.62 -0.18 -1.35
N VAL A 31 -13.16 0.13 -0.17
CA VAL A 31 -13.59 1.48 0.24
C VAL A 31 -12.38 2.42 0.32
N GLU A 32 -11.33 2.04 1.05
CA GLU A 32 -10.11 2.84 1.16
C GLU A 32 -9.44 3.05 -0.20
N TRP A 33 -9.45 2.03 -1.07
CA TRP A 33 -8.92 2.18 -2.41
C TRP A 33 -9.74 3.16 -3.24
N ALA A 34 -11.07 3.07 -3.19
CA ALA A 34 -11.98 3.94 -3.93
C ALA A 34 -11.85 5.41 -3.50
N ASP A 35 -11.85 5.68 -2.19
CA ASP A 35 -11.69 7.03 -1.66
C ASP A 35 -10.32 7.65 -2.01
N ALA A 36 -9.27 6.81 -2.07
CA ALA A 36 -7.92 7.27 -2.39
C ALA A 36 -7.66 7.44 -3.89
N ASN A 37 -8.26 6.62 -4.75
CA ASN A 37 -7.83 6.48 -6.15
C ASN A 37 -8.94 6.62 -7.18
N TYR A 38 -10.21 6.43 -6.82
CA TYR A 38 -11.29 6.33 -7.80
C TYR A 38 -11.85 7.70 -8.17
N TYR A 39 -11.98 7.91 -9.49
CA TYR A 39 -12.65 9.06 -10.08
C TYR A 39 -13.95 8.58 -10.72
N LEU A 40 -15.05 9.26 -10.41
CA LEU A 40 -16.38 8.97 -10.87
C LEU A 40 -16.62 9.64 -12.24
N PRO A 41 -16.72 8.86 -13.33
CA PRO A 41 -16.84 9.40 -14.67
C PRO A 41 -18.29 9.82 -15.00
N LYS A 42 -18.46 10.80 -15.90
CA LYS A 42 -19.79 11.34 -16.30
C LYS A 42 -20.72 10.28 -16.86
N GLU A 43 -20.18 9.24 -17.48
CA GLU A 43 -20.94 8.17 -18.11
C GLU A 43 -21.59 7.26 -17.06
N SER A 44 -21.08 7.24 -15.83
CA SER A 44 -21.55 6.38 -14.74
C SER A 44 -22.30 7.13 -13.64
N ALA A 45 -22.28 8.46 -13.64
CA ALA A 45 -22.98 9.28 -12.66
C ALA A 45 -23.37 10.65 -13.19
N TYR A 46 -24.49 11.18 -12.68
CA TYR A 46 -24.94 12.55 -12.96
C TYR A 46 -23.96 13.63 -12.46
N GLN A 47 -23.12 13.30 -11.48
CA GLN A 47 -22.09 14.18 -10.94
C GLN A 47 -20.72 13.54 -11.20
N GLU A 48 -19.84 14.27 -11.89
CA GLU A 48 -18.44 13.88 -12.05
C GLU A 48 -17.62 14.30 -10.83
N GLY A 49 -16.53 13.59 -10.55
CA GLY A 49 -15.59 14.03 -9.54
C GLY A 49 -14.86 12.89 -8.85
N ARG A 50 -14.15 13.24 -7.78
CA ARG A 50 -13.52 12.24 -6.93
C ARG A 50 -14.61 11.42 -6.22
N TRP A 51 -14.41 10.11 -6.14
CA TRP A 51 -15.29 9.26 -5.35
C TRP A 51 -15.22 9.63 -3.86
N GLU A 52 -16.38 9.65 -3.21
CA GLU A 52 -16.50 9.75 -1.75
C GLU A 52 -17.49 8.68 -1.28
N THR A 53 -17.01 7.75 -0.46
CA THR A 53 -17.84 6.69 0.09
C THR A 53 -18.84 7.26 1.08
N LEU A 54 -20.13 7.08 0.80
CA LEU A 54 -21.20 7.50 1.70
C LEU A 54 -21.26 6.59 2.94
N PRO A 55 -21.80 7.07 4.09
CA PRO A 55 -21.81 6.30 5.33
C PRO A 55 -22.42 4.90 5.23
N PHE A 56 -23.39 4.69 4.34
CA PHE A 56 -24.07 3.41 4.13
C PHE A 56 -23.43 2.52 3.04
N GLN A 57 -22.42 3.02 2.32
CA GLN A 57 -21.71 2.31 1.25
C GLN A 57 -20.44 1.59 1.76
N ARG A 58 -20.16 1.63 3.06
CA ARG A 58 -19.04 0.90 3.64
C ARG A 58 -19.32 -0.61 3.57
N ALA A 59 -18.62 -1.29 2.67
CA ALA A 59 -18.54 -2.74 2.68
C ALA A 59 -17.72 -3.21 3.91
N ILE A 60 -18.10 -4.36 4.47
CA ILE A 60 -17.41 -5.04 5.59
C ILE A 60 -16.13 -5.69 5.06
#